data_AF-A0A944AGC9-F1
#
_entry.id   AF-A0A944AGC9-F1
#
_cell.length_a   1.000
_cell.length_b   1.000
_cell.length_c   1.000
_cell.angle_alpha   90.00
_cell.angle_beta   90.00
_cell.angle_gamma   90.00
#
_symmetry.space_group_name_H-M   'P 1'
#
loop_
_entity.id
_entity.type
_entity.pdbx_description
1 polymer ?
#
loop_
_entity_poly.entity_id
_entity_poly.type
_entity_poly.pdbx_seq_one_letter_code
_entity_poly.pdbx_strand_id
1 'polypeptide(L)'
;ILFYTAKSSYKYAQLSVPQKQRERYLVFIDDYLNFKGENPDSKYVKELDYLYSRAQKALGKRSEDYEKEIKEKAYAKERKKLEKALAKEKKQK
;
A
#
# COMPACT_ATOMS: atom_id res chain seq x y z
N ILE A 1 -15.72 15.50 1.89
CA ILE A 1 -16.67 14.43 1.48
C ILE A 1 -15.92 13.14 1.12
N LEU A 2 -14.91 13.20 0.23
CA LEU A 2 -14.16 12.02 -0.27
C LEU A 2 -13.63 11.04 0.80
N PHE A 3 -13.13 11.54 1.94
CA PHE A 3 -12.69 10.66 3.04
C PHE A 3 -13.80 9.72 3.52
N TYR A 4 -14.98 10.27 3.79
CA TYR A 4 -16.11 9.47 4.28
C TYR A 4 -16.66 8.55 3.20
N THR A 5 -16.58 8.94 1.92
CA THR A 5 -16.91 8.06 0.80
C THR A 5 -16.04 6.81 0.82
N ALA A 6 -14.70 6.96 0.77
CA ALA A 6 -13.77 5.83 0.82
C ALA A 6 -13.92 5.00 2.11
N LYS A 7 -14.09 5.64 3.27
CA LYS A 7 -14.30 4.92 4.53
C LYS A 7 -15.60 4.12 4.55
N SER A 8 -16.66 4.66 3.93
CA SER A 8 -17.96 4.00 3.85
C SER A 8 -17.93 2.82 2.89
N SER A 9 -17.28 2.95 1.72
CA SER A 9 -17.14 1.85 0.75
C SER A 9 -16.29 0.71 1.30
N TYR A 10 -15.22 1.00 2.07
CA TYR A 10 -14.47 -0.04 2.79
C TYR A 10 -15.37 -0.82 3.77
N LYS A 11 -16.11 -0.10 4.62
CA LYS A 11 -17.01 -0.74 5.60
C LYS A 11 -18.08 -1.57 4.91
N TYR A 12 -18.63 -1.05 3.82
CA TYR A 12 -19.59 -1.77 3.01
C TYR A 12 -18.99 -3.06 2.47
N ALA A 13 -17.79 -3.00 1.86
CA ALA A 13 -17.07 -4.19 1.39
C ALA A 13 -16.84 -5.21 2.51
N GLN A 14 -16.39 -4.77 3.69
CA GLN A 14 -16.12 -5.65 4.83
C GLN A 14 -17.38 -6.36 5.35
N LEU A 15 -18.52 -5.67 5.39
CA LEU A 15 -19.80 -6.21 5.90
C LEU A 15 -20.59 -6.98 4.84
N SER A 16 -20.08 -7.09 3.62
CA SER A 16 -20.76 -7.74 2.51
C SER A 16 -20.66 -9.26 2.55
N VAL A 17 -21.61 -9.94 1.89
CA VAL A 17 -21.53 -11.39 1.67
C VAL A 17 -20.27 -11.76 0.86
N PRO A 18 -19.64 -12.92 1.12
CA PRO A 18 -18.33 -13.28 0.54
C PRO A 18 -18.24 -13.14 -0.99
N GLN A 19 -19.29 -13.56 -1.69
CA GLN A 19 -19.38 -13.51 -3.16
C GLN A 19 -19.31 -12.08 -3.72
N LYS A 20 -19.62 -11.07 -2.89
CA LYS A 20 -19.69 -9.65 -3.25
C LYS A 20 -18.55 -8.82 -2.66
N GLN A 21 -17.77 -9.38 -1.72
CA GLN A 21 -16.68 -8.65 -1.09
C GLN A 21 -15.61 -8.23 -2.08
N ARG A 22 -15.28 -9.09 -3.06
CA ARG A 22 -14.25 -8.79 -4.07
C ARG A 22 -14.56 -7.54 -4.88
N GLU A 23 -15.72 -7.49 -5.54
CA GLU A 23 -16.13 -6.32 -6.34
C GLU A 23 -16.20 -5.04 -5.47
N ARG A 24 -16.66 -5.15 -4.22
CA ARG A 24 -16.81 -3.99 -3.33
C ARG A 24 -15.49 -3.47 -2.78
N TYR A 25 -14.51 -4.34 -2.53
CA TYR A 25 -13.17 -3.91 -2.17
C TYR A 25 -12.47 -3.18 -3.33
N LEU A 26 -12.77 -3.51 -4.59
CA LEU A 26 -12.27 -2.76 -5.74
C LEU A 26 -12.87 -1.34 -5.79
N VAL A 27 -14.17 -1.20 -5.53
CA VAL A 27 -14.80 0.14 -5.41
C VAL A 27 -14.13 0.99 -4.33
N PHE A 28 -13.84 0.39 -3.17
CA PHE A 28 -13.09 1.09 -2.13
C PHE A 28 -11.68 1.53 -2.60
N ILE A 29 -10.98 0.69 -3.37
CA ILE A 29 -9.67 1.04 -3.92
C ILE A 29 -9.78 2.27 -4.83
N ASP A 30 -10.78 2.33 -5.69
CA ASP A 30 -11.01 3.47 -6.58
C ASP A 30 -11.29 4.76 -5.78
N ASP A 31 -12.18 4.67 -4.79
CA ASP A 31 -12.49 5.81 -3.89
C ASP A 31 -11.24 6.29 -3.12
N TYR A 32 -10.41 5.35 -2.67
CA TYR A 32 -9.16 5.65 -1.99
C TYR A 32 -8.16 6.38 -2.91
N LEU A 33 -7.97 5.88 -4.14
CA LEU A 33 -7.06 6.50 -5.11
C LEU A 33 -7.52 7.90 -5.49
N ASN A 34 -8.83 8.08 -5.67
CA ASN A 34 -9.43 9.40 -5.89
C ASN A 34 -9.17 10.35 -4.71
N PHE A 35 -9.43 9.91 -3.47
CA PHE A 35 -9.14 10.70 -2.29
C PHE A 35 -7.67 11.11 -2.20
N LYS A 36 -6.74 10.17 -2.47
CA LYS A 36 -5.30 10.38 -2.34
C LYS A 36 -4.75 11.31 -3.42
N GLY A 37 -5.30 11.25 -4.64
CA GLY A 37 -4.95 12.18 -5.72
C GLY A 37 -5.42 13.60 -5.42
N GLU A 38 -6.64 13.77 -4.95
CA GLU A 38 -7.25 15.08 -4.67
C GLU A 38 -6.75 15.70 -3.34
N ASN A 39 -6.38 14.88 -2.35
CA ASN A 39 -6.05 15.35 -1.00
C ASN A 39 -4.80 14.67 -0.39
N PRO A 40 -3.63 14.76 -1.05
CA PRO A 40 -2.42 14.05 -0.62
C PRO A 40 -1.88 14.48 0.75
N ASP A 41 -2.14 15.73 1.18
CA ASP A 41 -1.67 16.27 2.46
C ASP A 41 -2.71 16.17 3.59
N SER A 42 -3.84 15.49 3.34
CA SER A 42 -4.89 15.37 4.34
C SER A 42 -4.44 14.54 5.55
N LYS A 43 -4.85 14.98 6.75
CA LYS A 43 -4.62 14.24 8.01
C LYS A 43 -5.19 12.82 8.00
N TYR A 44 -6.13 12.52 7.11
CA TYR A 44 -6.79 11.23 7.00
C TYR A 44 -6.08 10.23 6.08
N VAL A 45 -5.02 10.64 5.37
CA VAL A 45 -4.30 9.77 4.42
C VAL A 45 -3.77 8.51 5.10
N LYS A 46 -3.17 8.64 6.29
CA LYS A 46 -2.63 7.49 7.05
C LYS A 46 -3.71 6.47 7.40
N GLU A 47 -4.92 6.93 7.73
CA GLU A 47 -6.04 6.06 8.04
C GLU A 47 -6.48 5.28 6.81
N LEU A 48 -6.64 5.94 5.65
CA LEU A 48 -7.06 5.27 4.43
C LEU A 48 -5.96 4.38 3.84
N ASP A 49 -4.67 4.72 3.98
CA ASP A 49 -3.54 3.86 3.60
C ASP A 49 -3.59 2.52 4.35
N TYR A 50 -3.96 2.56 5.63
CA TYR A 50 -4.14 1.35 6.42
C TYR A 50 -5.28 0.46 5.91
N LEU A 51 -6.44 1.07 5.61
CA LEU A 51 -7.59 0.36 5.05
C LEU A 51 -7.29 -0.20 3.65
N TYR A 52 -6.57 0.56 2.82
CA TYR A 52 -6.09 0.13 1.51
C TYR A 52 -5.25 -1.13 1.60
N SER A 53 -4.28 -1.17 2.53
CA SER A 53 -3.46 -2.37 2.77
C SER A 53 -4.32 -3.60 3.15
N ARG A 54 -5.35 -3.42 3.99
CA ARG A 54 -6.26 -4.50 4.38
C ARG A 54 -7.12 -4.98 3.22
N ALA A 55 -7.71 -4.06 2.45
CA ALA A 55 -8.51 -4.41 1.28
C ALA A 55 -7.69 -5.17 0.25
N GLN A 56 -6.45 -4.75 0.02
CA GLN A 56 -5.52 -5.43 -0.87
C GLN A 56 -5.18 -6.86 -0.40
N LYS A 57 -5.05 -7.09 0.92
CA LYS A 57 -4.91 -8.45 1.47
C LYS A 57 -6.19 -9.27 1.29
N ALA A 58 -7.36 -8.68 1.52
CA ALA A 58 -8.66 -9.34 1.35
C ALA A 58 -8.94 -9.73 -0.11
N LEU A 59 -8.46 -8.93 -1.06
CA LEU A 59 -8.51 -9.23 -2.49
C LEU A 59 -7.49 -10.28 -2.93
N GLY A 60 -6.59 -10.68 -2.04
CA GLY A 60 -5.50 -11.59 -2.32
C GLY A 60 -4.54 -11.00 -3.36
N LYS A 61 -3.90 -9.86 -3.06
CA LYS A 61 -2.80 -9.30 -3.87
C LYS A 61 -2.02 -10.40 -4.57
N ARG A 62 -1.98 -10.34 -5.91
CA ARG A 62 -1.26 -11.29 -6.77
C ARG A 62 0.16 -11.47 -6.23
N SER A 63 0.61 -12.71 -6.03
CA SER A 63 1.89 -13.03 -5.40
C SER A 63 3.08 -12.26 -6.00
N GLU A 64 3.01 -11.95 -7.29
CA GLU A 64 4.02 -11.24 -8.08
C GLU A 64 4.35 -9.83 -7.57
N ASP A 65 3.34 -9.06 -7.13
CA ASP A 65 3.57 -7.69 -6.64
C ASP A 65 4.22 -7.70 -5.26
N TYR A 66 3.86 -8.69 -4.43
CA TYR A 66 4.50 -8.91 -3.13
C TYR A 66 5.94 -9.38 -3.31
N GLU A 67 6.18 -10.32 -4.23
CA GLU A 67 7.53 -10.76 -4.56
C GLU A 67 8.40 -9.62 -5.10
N LYS A 68 7.86 -8.76 -5.97
CA LYS A 68 8.57 -7.55 -6.44
C LYS A 68 8.92 -6.62 -5.28
N GLU A 69 7.95 -6.31 -4.41
CA GLU A 69 8.18 -5.41 -3.28
C GLU A 69 9.20 -5.98 -2.28
N ILE A 70 9.17 -7.28 -2.02
CA ILE A 70 10.13 -7.97 -1.15
C ILE A 70 11.52 -8.00 -1.79
N LYS A 71 11.62 -8.33 -3.08
CA LYS A 71 12.89 -8.31 -3.82
C LYS A 71 13.48 -6.92 -3.84
N GLU A 72 12.69 -5.89 -4.12
CA GLU A 72 13.15 -4.51 -4.18
C GLU A 72 13.67 -4.00 -2.82
N LYS A 73 12.99 -4.36 -1.72
CA LYS A 73 13.48 -4.09 -0.35
C LYS A 73 14.78 -4.83 -0.05
N ALA A 74 14.93 -6.08 -0.49
CA ALA A 74 16.15 -6.86 -0.30
C ALA A 74 17.32 -6.23 -1.07
N TYR A 75 17.13 -5.90 -2.35
CA TYR A 75 18.14 -5.21 -3.17
C TYR A 75 18.53 -3.85 -2.60
N ALA A 76 17.57 -3.05 -2.14
CA ALA A 76 17.86 -1.76 -1.51
C ALA A 76 18.74 -1.91 -0.25
N LYS A 77 18.49 -2.94 0.56
CA LYS A 77 19.29 -3.24 1.75
C LYS A 77 20.72 -3.66 1.39
N GLU A 78 20.87 -4.44 0.32
CA GLU A 78 22.17 -4.91 -0.16
C GLU A 78 23.01 -3.77 -0.77
N ARG A 79 22.41 -2.93 -1.61
CA ARG A 79 23.05 -1.71 -2.16
C ARG A 79 23.56 -0.81 -1.04
N LYS A 80 22.74 -0.57 -0.01
CA LYS A 80 23.12 0.25 1.15
C LYS A 80 24.27 -0.38 1.97
N LYS A 81 24.37 -1.71 2.03
CA LYS A 81 25.51 -2.39 2.66
C LYS A 81 26.78 -2.21 1.82
N LEU A 82 26.68 -2.37 0.50
CA LEU A 82 27.80 -2.24 -0.43
C LEU A 82 28.37 -0.82 -0.42
N GLU A 83 27.50 0.20 -0.47
CA GLU A 83 27.89 1.61 -0.38
C GLU A 83 28.63 1.90 0.94
N LYS A 84 28.15 1.35 2.06
CA LYS A 84 28.82 1.50 3.35
C LYS A 84 30.19 0.80 3.39
N ALA A 85 30.33 -0.36 2.73
CA ALA A 85 31.60 -1.07 2.64
C ALA A 85 32.62 -0.29 1.78
N LEU A 86 32.21 0.17 0.60
CA LEU A 86 33.02 1.00 -0.29
C LEU A 86 33.44 2.31 0.38
N ALA A 87 32.54 2.95 1.13
CA ALA A 87 32.85 4.16 1.88
C ALA A 87 33.84 3.93 3.03
N LYS A 88 33.90 2.73 3.61
CA LYS A 88 34.92 2.36 4.61
C LYS A 88 36.28 2.09 3.97
N GLU A 89 36.30 1.38 2.84
CA GLU A 89 37.54 1.05 2.13
C GLU A 89 38.23 2.31 1.59
N LYS A 90 37.46 3.26 1.05
CA LYS A 90 37.97 4.58 0.62
C LYS A 90 38.54 5.44 1.75
N LYS A 91 38.21 5.15 3.02
CA LYS A 91 38.75 5.87 4.19
C LYS A 91 40.00 5.21 4.76
N GLN A 92 40.33 3.99 4.32
CA GLN A 92 41.51 3.23 4.76
C GLN A 92 42.67 3.29 3.76
N LYS A 93 42.43 3.85 2.56
CA LYS A 93 43.46 4.27 1.60
C LYS A 93 43.68 5.77 1.74
#